data_AF-A0A1H8L078-F1
#
_entry.id   AF-A0A1H8L078-F1
#
_cell.length_a   1.000
_cell.length_b   1.000
_cell.length_c   1.000
_cell.angle_alpha   90.00
_cell.angle_beta   90.00
_cell.angle_gamma   90.00
#
_symmetry.space_group_name_H-M   'P 1'
#
loop_
_entity.id
_entity.type
_entity.pdbx_description
1 polymer ?
#
loop_
_entity_poly.entity_id
_entity_poly.type
_entity_poly.pdbx_seq_one_letter_code
_entity_poly.pdbx_strand_id
1 'polypeptide(L)' 'MKKKYLVVGGVAGGMSAAARLRRLDPYADIVVFEKGPDVSFSNCCLPFHLSGMIDPVEKLVMMTPEKL' A
#
# COMPACT_ATOMS: atom_id res chain seq x y z
N MET A 1 -12.68 8.17 22.63
CA MET A 1 -13.39 7.86 21.36
C MET A 1 -12.39 7.30 20.36
N LYS A 2 -12.79 6.28 19.59
CA LYS A 2 -11.95 5.70 18.51
C LYS A 2 -11.78 6.75 17.41
N LYS A 3 -10.54 7.10 17.05
CA LYS A 3 -10.29 8.01 15.93
C LYS A 3 -10.53 7.27 14.61
N LYS A 4 -11.15 7.96 13.64
CA LYS A 4 -11.38 7.47 12.29
C LYS A 4 -10.53 8.25 11.30
N TYR A 5 -9.80 7.54 10.45
CA TYR A 5 -8.91 8.10 9.45
C TYR A 5 -9.29 7.59 8.07
N LEU A 6 -9.36 8.51 7.11
CA LEU A 6 -9.54 8.21 5.71
C LEU A 6 -8.27 8.59 4.94
N VAL A 7 -7.72 7.64 4.20
CA VAL A 7 -6.55 7.85 3.34
C VAL A 7 -6.98 7.64 1.89
N VAL A 8 -6.71 8.63 1.03
CA VAL A 8 -6.99 8.55 -0.41
C VAL A 8 -5.68 8.36 -1.15
N GLY A 9 -5.55 7.22 -1.83
CA GLY A 9 -4.32 6.69 -2.41
C GLY A 9 -3.69 5.64 -1.49
N GLY A 10 -3.47 4.43 -2.00
CA GLY A 10 -2.94 3.25 -1.32
C GLY A 10 -1.58 2.77 -1.85
N VAL A 11 -0.83 3.62 -2.54
CA VAL A 11 0.54 3.28 -3.00
C VAL A 11 1.58 3.63 -1.92
N ALA A 12 2.62 4.40 -2.21
CA ALA A 12 3.72 4.61 -1.27
C ALA A 12 3.34 5.46 -0.06
N GLY A 13 2.96 6.72 -0.29
CA GLY A 13 2.71 7.68 0.79
C GLY A 13 1.49 7.32 1.64
N GLY A 14 0.38 6.96 0.99
CA GLY A 14 -0.86 6.63 1.69
C GLY A 14 -0.76 5.39 2.58
N MET A 15 -0.16 4.30 2.09
CA MET A 15 0.07 3.11 2.93
C MET A 15 1.09 3.37 4.02
N SER A 16 2.12 4.18 3.77
CA SER A 16 3.06 4.59 4.82
C SER A 16 2.37 5.35 5.95
N ALA A 17 1.45 6.26 5.60
CA ALA A 17 0.64 6.98 6.58
C ALA A 17 -0.31 6.04 7.35
N ALA A 18 -1.03 5.16 6.64
CA ALA A 18 -1.94 4.19 7.26
C ALA A 18 -1.21 3.24 8.23
N ALA A 19 -0.06 2.70 7.82
CA ALA A 19 0.78 1.83 8.65
C ALA A 19 1.31 2.59 9.88
N ARG A 20 1.71 3.85 9.72
CA ARG A 20 2.16 4.68 10.85
C ARG A 20 1.03 4.98 11.82
N LEU A 21 -0.16 5.31 11.33
CA LEU A 21 -1.36 5.50 12.14
C LEU A 21 -1.67 4.26 12.99
N ARG A 22 -1.68 3.07 12.38
CA ARG A 22 -1.90 1.80 13.11
C ARG A 22 -0.87 1.55 14.19
N ARG A 23 0.41 1.90 13.96
CA ARG A 23 1.48 1.76 14.96
C ARG A 23 1.34 2.72 16.14
N LEU A 24 0.82 3.93 15.88
CA LEU A 24 0.62 4.95 16.92
C LEU A 24 -0.68 4.77 17.70
N ASP A 25 -1.71 4.26 17.04
CA ASP A 25 -3.00 3.95 17.62
C ASP A 25 -3.49 2.59 17.12
N PRO A 26 -3.20 1.50 17.86
CA PRO A 26 -3.64 0.15 17.51
C PRO A 26 -5.15 0.00 17.41
N TYR A 27 -5.92 0.93 17.98
CA TYR A 27 -7.37 0.91 17.98
C TYR A 27 -7.96 1.87 16.96
N ALA A 28 -7.18 2.62 16.18
CA ALA A 28 -7.74 3.51 15.16
C ALA A 28 -8.57 2.75 14.11
N ASP A 29 -9.62 3.40 13.60
CA ASP A 29 -10.36 2.94 12.43
C ASP A 29 -9.72 3.60 11.20
N ILE A 30 -9.13 2.81 10.30
CA ILE A 30 -8.34 3.33 9.18
C ILE A 30 -8.88 2.71 7.91
N VAL A 31 -9.37 3.54 7.00
CA VAL A 31 -9.88 3.12 5.69
C VAL A 31 -9.03 3.77 4.61
N VAL A 32 -8.52 2.96 3.69
CA VAL A 32 -7.72 3.41 2.54
C VAL A 32 -8.55 3.19 1.28
N PHE A 33 -8.68 4.24 0.46
CA PHE A 33 -9.25 4.15 -0.87
C PHE A 33 -8.14 4.21 -1.91
N GLU A 34 -7.98 3.16 -2.69
CA GLU A 34 -7.10 3.12 -3.86
C GLU A 34 -7.97 2.88 -5.11
N LYS A 35 -7.63 3.55 -6.21
CA LYS A 35 -8.33 3.41 -7.49
C LYS A 35 -7.90 2.12 -8.21
N GLY A 36 -6.62 1.78 -8.11
CA GLY A 36 -6.07 0.57 -8.69
C GLY A 36 -6.45 -0.70 -7.91
N PRO A 37 -6.22 -1.88 -8.52
CA PRO A 37 -6.43 -3.16 -7.84
C PRO A 37 -5.38 -3.44 -6.75
N ASP A 38 -4.18 -2.89 -6.91
CA ASP A 38 -3.04 -3.16 -6.03
C ASP A 38 -2.74 -1.99 -5.09
N VAL A 39 -2.29 -2.32 -3.89
CA VAL A 39 -1.76 -1.38 -2.90
C VAL A 39 -0.27 -1.67 -2.69
N SER A 40 0.47 -0.68 -2.19
CA SER A 40 1.88 -0.89 -1.78
C SER A 40 2.79 -1.55 -2.83
N PHE A 41 2.62 -1.21 -4.12
CA PHE A 41 3.48 -1.70 -5.20
C PHE A 41 4.58 -0.71 -5.57
N SER A 42 5.67 -1.21 -6.14
CA SER A 42 6.85 -0.42 -6.51
C SER A 42 6.75 0.12 -7.93
N ASN A 43 6.28 1.36 -8.06
CA ASN A 43 6.34 2.11 -9.32
C ASN A 43 7.77 2.27 -9.85
N CYS A 44 8.73 2.50 -8.95
CA CYS A 44 10.14 2.67 -9.31
C CYS A 44 10.73 1.42 -9.96
N CYS A 45 10.18 0.24 -9.65
CA CYS A 45 10.69 -1.02 -10.17
C CYS A 45 10.00 -1.51 -11.45
N LEU A 46 8.93 -0.84 -11.92
CA LEU A 46 8.25 -1.18 -13.18
C LEU A 46 9.20 -1.25 -14.38
N PRO A 47 10.16 -0.31 -14.58
CA PRO A 47 11.08 -0.39 -15.71
C PRO A 47 11.96 -1.65 -15.71
N PHE A 48 12.31 -2.16 -14.53
CA PHE A 48 13.11 -3.39 -14.41
C PHE A 48 12.28 -4.66 -14.66
N HIS A 49 10.97 -4.60 -14.42
CA HIS A 49 10.07 -5.66 -14.86
C HIS A 49 9.94 -5.66 -16.38
N LEU A 50 9.71 -4.49 -16.98
CA LEU A 50 9.61 -4.35 -18.43
C LEU A 50 10.91 -4.74 -19.17
N SER A 51 12.07 -4.60 -18.52
CA SER A 51 13.35 -5.05 -19.08
C SER A 51 13.60 -6.56 -18.94
N GLY A 52 12.72 -7.30 -18.27
CA GLY A 52 12.89 -8.73 -17.96
C GLY A 52 13.87 -9.01 -16.81
N MET A 53 14.40 -7.98 -16.15
CA MET A 53 15.30 -8.14 -14.99
C MET A 53 14.55 -8.59 -13.73
N ILE A 54 13.28 -8.18 -13.59
CA ILE A 54 12.39 -8.60 -12.51
C ILE A 54 11.23 -9.37 -13.11
N ASP A 55 11.16 -10.68 -12.85
CA ASP A 55 10.04 -11.54 -13.22
C ASP A 55 9.78 -12.52 -12.06
N PRO A 56 8.52 -12.74 -11.61
CA PRO A 56 7.25 -12.24 -12.17
C PRO A 56 6.77 -10.90 -11.55
N VAL A 57 5.73 -10.29 -12.14
CA VAL A 57 5.22 -8.94 -11.80
C VAL A 57 4.82 -8.79 -10.32
N GLU A 58 4.44 -9.89 -9.68
CA GLU A 58 4.07 -9.95 -8.27
C GLU A 58 5.23 -9.55 -7.35
N LYS A 59 6.49 -9.63 -7.83
CA LYS A 59 7.67 -9.10 -7.11
C LYS A 59 7.62 -7.59 -6.93
N LEU A 60 6.79 -6.87 -7.68
CA LEU A 60 6.57 -5.44 -7.51
C LEU A 60 5.58 -5.12 -6.41
N VAL A 61 4.70 -6.06 -6.02
CA VAL A 61 3.64 -5.86 -5.04
C VAL A 61 4.14 -6.31 -3.67
N MET A 62 4.34 -5.36 -2.74
CA MET A 62 4.89 -5.69 -1.42
C MET A 62 3.82 -6.19 -0.44
N MET A 63 2.57 -5.76 -0.61
CA MET A 63 1.42 -6.20 0.17
C MET A 63 0.19 -6.27 -0.70
N THR A 64 -0.73 -7.17 -0.36
CA THR A 64 -2.05 -7.26 -1.01
C THR A 64 -3.13 -6.86 -0.01
N PRO A 65 -4.29 -6.35 -0.46
CA PRO A 65 -5.38 -5.96 0.43
C PRO A 65 -5.82 -7.08 1.39
N GLU A 66 -5.71 -8.34 0.99
CA GLU A 66 -6.11 -9.51 1.79
C GLU A 66 -5.10 -9.86 2.89
N LYS A 67 -3.87 -9.33 2.81
CA LYS A 67 -2.77 -9.58 3.75
C LYS A 67 -2.53 -8.41 4.71
N LEU A 68 -3.38 -7.37 4.69
CA LEU A 68 -3.31 -6.16 5.53
C LEU A 68 -3.99 -6.33 6.89
#